data_AF-A0A914GD64-F1
#
_entry.id   AF-A0A914GD64-F1
#
_cell.length_a   1.000
_cell.length_b   1.000
_cell.length_c   1.000
_cell.angle_alpha   90.00
_cell.angle_beta   90.00
_cell.angle_gamma   90.00
#
_symmetry.space_group_name_H-M   'P 1'
#
loop_
_entity.id
_entity.type
_entity.pdbx_description
1 polymer ?
#
loop_
_entity_poly.entity_id
_entity_poly.type
_entity_poly.pdbx_seq_one_letter_code
_entity_poly.pdbx_strand_id
1 'polypeptide(L)'
;MEFTKTEQDLEGNWYDDEDQTLTLKADWVISAFGSTLLDENVIQALSPVKFNRWGLPEVDKITQGTSEPWVFVGGDIGGVAETTVESVNDGKTAAWYMHKYLQEQAGHTVPEKPKLPMFHTPIDYVDISVEMCGIKFENPFGLASAPPTTSGAMCRRSFEQGWGFVLTKTFGLDKDLVTNVSPRIVR
;
A
#
# COMPACT_ATOMS: atom_id res chain seq x y z
N MET A 1 -22.71 31.31 23.14
CA MET A 1 -22.88 30.85 21.74
C MET A 1 -24.32 30.43 21.59
N GLU A 2 -24.98 30.91 20.54
CA GLU A 2 -26.37 30.61 20.23
C GLU A 2 -26.40 29.64 19.06
N PHE A 3 -27.26 28.63 19.16
CA PHE A 3 -27.44 27.60 18.15
C PHE A 3 -28.92 27.50 17.82
N THR A 4 -29.20 27.20 16.56
CA THR A 4 -30.55 26.86 16.08
C THR A 4 -30.66 25.34 15.98
N LYS A 5 -31.83 24.79 16.31
CA LYS A 5 -32.07 23.34 16.19
C LYS A 5 -32.08 22.94 14.72
N THR A 6 -31.32 21.90 14.37
CA THR A 6 -31.32 21.31 13.03
C THR A 6 -32.14 20.02 13.02
N GLU A 7 -33.08 19.88 12.09
CA GLU A 7 -33.86 18.66 11.89
C GLU A 7 -33.74 18.14 10.45
N GLN A 8 -34.01 16.85 10.25
CA GLN A 8 -34.04 16.21 8.93
C GLN A 8 -35.49 15.90 8.56
N ASP A 9 -35.93 16.33 7.38
CA ASP A 9 -37.26 16.02 6.84
C ASP A 9 -37.36 14.55 6.38
N LEU A 10 -38.55 14.14 5.93
CA LEU A 10 -38.78 12.76 5.47
C LEU A 10 -38.07 12.45 4.14
N GLU A 11 -37.72 13.48 3.40
CA GLU A 11 -36.97 13.46 2.14
C GLU A 11 -35.44 13.42 2.36
N GLY A 12 -34.98 13.59 3.60
CA GLY A 12 -33.57 13.56 3.98
C GLY A 12 -32.85 14.91 3.92
N ASN A 13 -33.55 16.01 3.64
CA ASN A 13 -32.98 17.36 3.66
C ASN A 13 -32.87 17.88 5.10
N TRP A 14 -31.78 18.58 5.38
CA TRP A 14 -31.57 19.23 6.67
C TRP A 14 -32.07 20.67 6.61
N TYR A 15 -32.76 21.10 7.67
CA TYR A 15 -33.23 22.48 7.83
C TYR A 15 -33.02 22.97 9.26
N ASP A 16 -32.91 24.29 9.41
CA ASP A 16 -32.76 24.96 10.69
C ASP A 16 -34.13 25.48 11.15
N ASP A 17 -34.54 25.13 12.37
CA ASP A 17 -35.76 25.63 13.01
C ASP A 17 -35.45 26.85 13.87
N GLU A 18 -35.57 28.03 13.25
CA GLU A 18 -35.28 29.34 13.85
C GLU A 18 -36.13 29.66 15.09
N ASP A 19 -37.27 28.98 15.30
CA ASP A 19 -38.11 29.14 16.50
C ASP A 19 -37.54 28.36 17.70
N GLN A 20 -36.62 27.41 17.47
CA GLN A 20 -36.00 26.57 18.49
C GLN A 20 -34.51 26.90 18.65
N THR A 21 -34.20 27.86 19.53
CA THR A 21 -32.81 28.25 19.84
C THR A 21 -32.30 27.68 21.17
N LEU A 22 -30.98 27.45 21.24
CA LEU A 22 -30.26 27.03 22.45
C LEU A 22 -29.08 27.98 22.68
N THR A 23 -29.05 28.64 23.83
CA THR A 23 -27.91 29.45 24.27
C THR A 23 -27.03 28.68 25.25
N LEU A 24 -25.80 28.38 24.84
CA LEU A 24 -24.77 27.78 25.69
C LEU A 24 -23.74 28.84 26.12
N LYS A 25 -23.50 28.93 27.44
CA LYS A 25 -22.42 29.75 27.99
C LYS A 25 -21.08 29.04 27.73
N ALA A 26 -20.11 29.78 27.19
CA ALA A 26 -18.77 29.28 26.92
C ALA A 26 -17.76 30.40 27.07
N ASP A 27 -16.60 30.09 27.65
CA ASP A 27 -15.46 31.01 27.74
C ASP A 27 -14.55 30.93 26.50
N TRP A 28 -14.53 29.77 25.84
CA TRP A 28 -13.72 29.49 24.65
C TRP A 28 -14.55 28.76 23.59
N VAL A 29 -14.33 29.12 22.33
CA VAL A 29 -14.95 28.47 21.17
C VAL A 29 -13.84 28.05 20.22
N ILE A 30 -13.80 26.76 19.86
CA ILE A 30 -12.82 26.19 18.93
C ILE A 30 -13.58 25.61 17.75
N SER A 31 -13.35 26.16 16.55
CA SER A 31 -13.92 25.64 15.31
C SER A 31 -13.09 24.48 14.79
N ALA A 32 -13.76 23.39 14.40
CA ALA A 32 -13.15 22.19 13.86
C ALA A 32 -13.88 21.67 12.60
N PHE A 33 -14.39 22.59 11.76
CA PHE A 33 -15.11 22.25 10.53
C PHE A 33 -14.23 21.68 9.40
N GLY A 34 -12.93 21.55 9.63
CA GLY A 34 -11.97 21.03 8.65
C GLY A 34 -11.16 22.13 7.97
N SER A 35 -10.48 21.76 6.89
CA SER A 35 -9.58 22.61 6.11
C SER A 35 -9.92 22.53 4.63
N THR A 36 -9.59 23.58 3.88
CA THR A 36 -9.77 23.63 2.42
C THR A 36 -8.72 24.56 1.78
N LEU A 37 -8.59 24.51 0.45
CA LEU A 37 -7.71 25.39 -0.32
C LEU A 37 -8.50 26.60 -0.82
N LEU A 38 -8.22 27.79 -0.26
CA LEU A 38 -8.88 29.05 -0.62
C LEU A 38 -7.91 30.17 -1.02
N ASP A 39 -6.61 30.02 -0.75
CA ASP A 39 -5.64 31.07 -1.05
C ASP A 39 -5.46 31.23 -2.57
N GLU A 40 -5.87 32.38 -3.09
CA GLU A 40 -5.84 32.67 -4.53
C GLU A 40 -4.42 32.65 -5.11
N ASN A 41 -3.40 33.07 -4.36
CA ASN A 41 -2.02 33.07 -4.84
C ASN A 41 -1.52 31.63 -4.99
N VAL A 42 -1.90 30.74 -4.07
CA VAL A 42 -1.55 29.31 -4.14
C VAL A 42 -2.25 28.64 -5.32
N ILE A 43 -3.54 28.94 -5.53
CA ILE A 43 -4.31 28.42 -6.68
C ILE A 43 -3.71 28.93 -7.99
N GLN A 44 -3.36 30.21 -8.09
CA GLN A 44 -2.73 30.78 -9.28
C GLN A 44 -1.35 30.16 -9.56
N ALA A 45 -0.58 29.85 -8.53
CA ALA A 45 0.73 29.18 -8.67
C ALA A 45 0.63 27.77 -9.27
N LEU A 46 -0.54 27.12 -9.20
CA LEU A 46 -0.80 25.82 -9.80
C LEU A 46 -1.25 25.91 -11.27
N SER A 47 -1.45 27.11 -11.83
CA SER A 47 -1.81 27.26 -13.24
C SER A 47 -0.72 26.64 -14.15
N PRO A 48 -1.09 25.87 -15.21
CA PRO A 48 -2.43 25.69 -15.79
C PRO A 48 -3.17 24.40 -15.35
N VAL A 49 -2.83 23.80 -14.20
CA VAL A 49 -3.49 22.59 -13.70
C VAL A 49 -5.01 22.80 -13.55
N LYS A 50 -5.80 21.85 -14.04
CA LYS A 50 -7.26 21.88 -13.91
C LYS A 50 -7.71 21.58 -12.49
N PHE A 51 -8.80 22.23 -12.08
CA PHE A 51 -9.44 22.04 -10.78
C PHE A 51 -10.83 21.43 -10.96
N ASN A 52 -11.23 20.61 -10.01
CA ASN A 52 -12.55 19.98 -9.96
C ASN A 52 -13.60 20.93 -9.34
N ARG A 53 -14.86 20.48 -9.28
CA ARG A 53 -15.99 21.25 -8.72
C ARG A 53 -15.84 21.64 -7.25
N TRP A 54 -14.92 21.03 -6.52
CA TRP A 54 -14.67 21.26 -5.09
C TRP A 54 -13.51 22.24 -4.84
N GLY A 55 -12.93 22.83 -5.91
CA GLY A 55 -11.82 23.76 -5.76
C GLY A 55 -10.47 23.09 -5.45
N LEU A 56 -10.36 21.77 -5.68
CA LEU A 56 -9.13 21.00 -5.55
C LEU A 56 -8.59 20.61 -6.95
N PRO A 57 -7.28 20.36 -7.11
CA PRO A 57 -6.72 19.85 -8.35
C PRO A 57 -7.45 18.59 -8.84
N GLU A 58 -7.67 18.48 -10.15
CA GLU A 58 -8.17 17.27 -10.77
C GLU A 58 -7.02 16.25 -10.92
N VAL A 59 -7.22 15.06 -10.36
CA VAL A 59 -6.19 14.02 -10.28
C VAL A 59 -6.70 12.69 -10.80
N ASP A 60 -5.89 12.02 -11.61
CA ASP A 60 -6.13 10.65 -12.02
C ASP A 60 -5.90 9.69 -10.84
N LYS A 61 -6.94 8.95 -10.45
CA LYS A 61 -6.91 8.09 -9.26
C LYS A 61 -5.99 6.87 -9.35
N ILE A 62 -5.50 6.54 -10.54
CA ILE A 62 -4.58 5.42 -10.78
C ILE A 62 -3.14 5.92 -10.76
N THR A 63 -2.88 7.08 -11.37
CA THR A 63 -1.52 7.58 -11.60
C THR A 63 -1.10 8.72 -10.69
N GLN A 64 -2.05 9.37 -10.04
CA GLN A 64 -1.89 10.62 -9.30
C GLN A 64 -1.40 11.80 -10.17
N GLY A 65 -1.51 11.67 -11.49
CA GLY A 65 -1.19 12.73 -12.45
C GLY A 65 -2.32 13.75 -12.58
N THR A 66 -1.98 14.97 -12.96
CA THR A 66 -2.94 16.05 -13.21
C THR A 66 -3.20 16.23 -14.72
N SER A 67 -3.86 17.33 -15.11
CA SER A 67 -3.96 17.73 -16.52
C SER A 67 -2.61 18.02 -17.17
N GLU A 68 -1.58 18.36 -16.38
CA GLU A 68 -0.23 18.60 -16.85
C GLU A 68 0.62 17.33 -16.66
N PRO A 69 1.21 16.74 -17.73
CA PRO A 69 1.89 15.44 -17.67
C PRO A 69 3.07 15.34 -16.70
N TRP A 70 3.62 16.50 -16.30
CA TRP A 70 4.78 16.63 -15.43
C TRP A 70 4.41 17.01 -13.99
N VAL A 71 3.11 17.20 -13.69
CA VAL A 71 2.61 17.59 -12.37
C VAL A 71 1.76 16.47 -11.79
N PHE A 72 2.10 16.08 -10.56
CA PHE A 72 1.44 15.01 -9.79
C PHE A 72 1.00 15.57 -8.43
N VAL A 73 -0.13 15.07 -7.92
CA VAL A 73 -0.76 15.57 -6.69
C VAL A 73 -1.26 14.37 -5.88
N GLY A 74 -1.09 14.41 -4.55
CA GLY A 74 -1.54 13.35 -3.65
C GLY A 74 -1.79 13.85 -2.22
N GLY A 75 -2.46 13.04 -1.41
CA GLY A 75 -2.86 13.39 -0.05
C GLY A 75 -4.10 14.27 0.01
N ASP A 76 -4.31 14.97 1.12
CA ASP A 76 -5.52 15.78 1.38
C ASP A 76 -5.85 16.73 0.22
N ILE A 77 -4.82 17.33 -0.40
CA ILE A 77 -4.98 18.25 -1.53
C ILE A 77 -5.50 17.55 -2.81
N GLY A 78 -5.25 16.26 -2.97
CA GLY A 78 -5.82 15.44 -4.05
C GLY A 78 -7.32 15.17 -3.87
N GLY A 79 -7.88 15.46 -2.69
CA GLY A 79 -9.31 15.37 -2.41
C GLY A 79 -9.87 13.95 -2.36
N VAL A 80 -9.01 12.94 -2.19
CA VAL A 80 -9.38 11.52 -2.10
C VAL A 80 -8.96 10.89 -0.77
N ALA A 81 -7.81 11.30 -0.22
CA ALA A 81 -7.32 10.81 1.06
C ALA A 81 -7.99 11.54 2.24
N GLU A 82 -8.40 10.78 3.25
CA GLU A 82 -8.89 11.31 4.53
C GLU A 82 -7.99 10.89 5.70
N THR A 83 -7.02 10.02 5.44
CA THR A 83 -6.11 9.45 6.44
C THR A 83 -4.66 9.57 6.03
N THR A 84 -3.77 9.52 7.04
CA THR A 84 -2.32 9.51 6.82
C THR A 84 -1.87 8.38 5.90
N VAL A 85 -2.44 7.18 6.05
CA VAL A 85 -2.03 6.00 5.26
C VAL A 85 -2.43 6.13 3.80
N GLU A 86 -3.57 6.76 3.51
CA GLU A 86 -4.01 7.06 2.14
C GLU A 86 -3.10 8.11 1.50
N SER A 87 -2.80 9.19 2.24
CA SER A 87 -1.87 10.22 1.77
C SER A 87 -0.47 9.66 1.46
N VAL A 88 0.02 8.75 2.29
CA VAL A 88 1.29 8.03 2.04
C VAL A 88 1.18 7.15 0.79
N ASN A 89 0.04 6.47 0.59
CA ASN A 89 -0.19 5.65 -0.58
C ASN A 89 -0.28 6.47 -1.88
N ASP A 90 -0.87 7.67 -1.84
CA ASP A 90 -0.90 8.58 -2.99
C ASP A 90 0.52 8.97 -3.39
N GLY A 91 1.35 9.38 -2.43
CA GLY A 91 2.76 9.68 -2.69
C GLY A 91 3.53 8.49 -3.26
N LYS A 92 3.29 7.28 -2.71
CA LYS A 92 3.88 6.04 -3.21
C LYS A 92 3.47 5.75 -4.66
N THR A 93 2.21 5.98 -5.00
CA THR A 93 1.67 5.78 -6.34
C THR A 93 2.24 6.80 -7.31
N ALA A 94 2.18 8.09 -6.96
CA ALA A 94 2.74 9.18 -7.74
C ALA A 94 4.24 8.96 -8.06
N ALA A 95 5.02 8.49 -7.08
CA ALA A 95 6.46 8.25 -7.26
C ALA A 95 6.77 7.29 -8.43
N TRP A 96 5.95 6.26 -8.64
CA TRP A 96 6.13 5.34 -9.76
C TRP A 96 5.86 6.02 -11.12
N TYR A 97 4.80 6.82 -11.21
CA TYR A 97 4.44 7.48 -12.46
C TYR A 97 5.30 8.71 -12.76
N MET A 98 5.80 9.40 -11.73
CA MET A 98 6.88 10.38 -11.87
C MET A 98 8.15 9.72 -12.41
N HIS A 99 8.54 8.56 -11.88
CA HIS A 99 9.67 7.79 -12.39
C HIS A 99 9.46 7.42 -13.86
N LYS A 100 8.28 6.88 -14.21
CA LYS A 100 7.92 6.55 -15.59
C LYS A 100 8.05 7.76 -16.51
N TYR A 101 7.42 8.88 -16.15
CA TYR A 101 7.44 10.12 -16.92
C TYR A 101 8.89 10.58 -17.19
N LEU A 102 9.72 10.69 -16.14
CA LEU A 102 11.10 11.14 -16.27
C LEU A 102 11.96 10.21 -17.14
N GLN A 103 11.78 8.89 -17.01
CA GLN A 103 12.49 7.91 -17.84
C GLN A 103 12.09 8.02 -19.31
N GLU A 104 10.80 8.18 -19.60
CA GLU A 104 10.30 8.34 -20.97
C GLU A 104 10.82 9.64 -21.60
N GLN A 105 10.92 10.74 -20.83
CA GLN A 105 11.55 11.99 -21.30
C GLN A 105 13.03 11.81 -21.64
N ALA A 106 13.73 10.91 -20.94
CA ALA A 106 15.12 10.55 -21.24
C ALA A 106 15.28 9.50 -22.36
N GLY A 107 14.18 9.07 -22.99
CA GLY A 107 14.20 8.05 -24.04
C GLY A 107 14.35 6.61 -23.52
N HIS A 108 14.09 6.39 -22.23
CA HIS A 108 14.10 5.07 -21.59
C HIS A 108 12.69 4.52 -21.43
N THR A 109 12.58 3.19 -21.37
CA THR A 109 11.33 2.50 -21.07
C THR A 109 11.38 1.91 -19.66
N VAL A 110 10.23 1.89 -18.98
CA VAL A 110 10.06 1.25 -17.68
C VAL A 110 9.08 0.08 -17.80
N PRO A 111 9.16 -0.94 -16.93
CA PRO A 111 8.18 -2.03 -16.92
C PRO A 111 6.74 -1.53 -16.78
N GLU A 112 5.77 -2.18 -17.43
CA GLU A 112 4.36 -1.81 -17.26
C GLU A 112 3.87 -2.05 -15.82
N LYS A 113 4.33 -3.16 -15.22
CA LYS A 113 4.04 -3.48 -13.83
C LYS A 113 4.96 -2.69 -12.89
N PRO A 114 4.41 -1.91 -11.93
CA PRO A 114 5.21 -1.17 -10.96
C PRO A 114 6.19 -2.05 -10.18
N LYS A 115 7.44 -1.58 -10.09
CA LYS A 115 8.54 -2.20 -9.34
C LYS A 115 9.18 -1.20 -8.39
N LEU A 116 8.39 -0.73 -7.41
CA LEU A 116 8.91 0.12 -6.34
C LEU A 116 9.91 -0.68 -5.49
N PRO A 117 11.05 -0.08 -5.09
CA PRO A 117 12.02 -0.74 -4.25
C PRO A 117 11.44 -1.04 -2.87
N MET A 118 11.99 -2.07 -2.23
CA MET A 118 11.71 -2.37 -0.83
C MET A 118 12.50 -1.41 0.08
N PHE A 119 12.14 -1.38 1.35
CA PHE A 119 12.93 -0.69 2.38
C PHE A 119 14.14 -1.55 2.74
N HIS A 120 15.32 -0.92 2.80
CA HIS A 120 16.58 -1.58 3.10
C HIS A 120 17.33 -0.89 4.25
N THR A 121 18.07 -1.67 5.02
CA THR A 121 18.93 -1.22 6.12
C THR A 121 20.30 -1.93 6.06
N PRO A 122 21.30 -1.48 6.82
CA PRO A 122 22.59 -2.19 6.91
C PRO A 122 22.50 -3.67 7.33
N ILE A 123 21.40 -4.08 7.97
CA ILE A 123 21.15 -5.47 8.39
C ILE A 123 20.98 -6.39 7.17
N ASP A 124 20.45 -5.89 6.05
CA ASP A 124 20.21 -6.70 4.84
C ASP A 124 21.52 -7.12 4.14
N TYR A 125 22.65 -6.51 4.50
CA TYR A 125 23.98 -6.85 3.97
C TYR A 125 24.76 -7.82 4.85
N VAL A 126 24.17 -8.31 5.95
CA VAL A 126 24.81 -9.33 6.79
C VAL A 126 24.90 -10.64 6.01
N ASP A 127 26.12 -11.15 5.84
CA ASP A 127 26.36 -12.45 5.24
C ASP A 127 25.91 -13.55 6.22
N ILE A 128 24.93 -14.34 5.78
CA ILE A 128 24.38 -15.48 6.54
C ILE A 128 24.76 -16.82 5.89
N SER A 129 25.70 -16.85 4.95
CA SER A 129 26.15 -18.08 4.31
C SER A 129 26.97 -18.97 5.26
N VAL A 130 27.01 -20.26 4.97
CA VAL A 130 27.77 -21.25 5.76
C VAL A 130 28.33 -22.35 4.86
N GLU A 131 29.51 -22.86 5.20
CA GLU A 131 30.07 -24.06 4.59
C GLU A 131 30.06 -25.21 5.60
N MET A 132 29.47 -26.35 5.23
CA MET A 132 29.41 -27.55 6.06
C MET A 132 29.72 -28.77 5.22
N CYS A 133 30.67 -29.60 5.68
CA CYS A 133 31.10 -30.81 4.97
C CYS A 133 31.55 -30.54 3.51
N GLY A 134 32.14 -29.38 3.24
CA GLY A 134 32.56 -28.95 1.89
C GLY A 134 31.42 -28.50 0.97
N ILE A 135 30.19 -28.38 1.50
CA ILE A 135 29.03 -27.87 0.77
C ILE A 135 28.75 -26.45 1.27
N LYS A 136 28.60 -25.52 0.33
CA LYS A 136 28.25 -24.13 0.61
C LYS A 136 26.74 -23.93 0.54
N PHE A 137 26.21 -23.21 1.52
CA PHE A 137 24.80 -22.84 1.62
C PHE A 137 24.68 -21.32 1.68
N GLU A 138 23.77 -20.76 0.88
CA GLU A 138 23.49 -19.31 0.85
C GLU A 138 22.93 -18.80 2.19
N ASN A 139 22.23 -19.69 2.91
CA ASN A 139 21.74 -19.47 4.27
C ASN A 139 21.61 -20.83 4.99
N PRO A 140 21.59 -20.88 6.34
CA PRO A 140 21.60 -22.14 7.08
C PRO A 140 20.22 -22.79 7.23
N PHE A 141 19.19 -22.28 6.55
CA PHE A 141 17.81 -22.72 6.73
C PHE A 141 17.41 -23.69 5.62
N GLY A 142 16.86 -24.85 6.01
CA GLY A 142 16.41 -25.86 5.05
C GLY A 142 15.20 -26.66 5.50
N LEU A 143 14.56 -27.30 4.52
CA LEU A 143 13.41 -28.18 4.77
C LEU A 143 13.86 -29.61 5.08
N ALA A 144 13.40 -30.13 6.22
CA ALA A 144 13.64 -31.52 6.61
C ALA A 144 12.88 -32.52 5.72
N SER A 145 13.28 -33.80 5.74
CA SER A 145 12.57 -34.90 5.09
C SER A 145 11.23 -35.18 5.78
N ALA A 146 10.19 -34.43 5.39
CA ALA A 146 8.97 -34.27 6.16
C ALA A 146 7.78 -33.98 5.23
N PRO A 147 6.54 -33.85 5.73
CA PRO A 147 5.39 -33.48 4.89
C PRO A 147 5.62 -32.26 3.97
N PRO A 148 6.39 -31.21 4.38
CA PRO A 148 6.74 -30.08 3.50
C PRO A 148 7.57 -30.43 2.25
N THR A 149 8.15 -31.63 2.16
CA THR A 149 8.98 -32.06 1.02
C THR A 149 8.41 -33.29 0.30
N THR A 150 7.09 -33.50 0.41
CA THR A 150 6.38 -34.66 -0.17
C THR A 150 6.47 -34.72 -1.70
N SER A 151 6.50 -33.59 -2.38
CA SER A 151 6.56 -33.54 -3.85
C SER A 151 7.62 -32.58 -4.36
N GLY A 152 8.15 -32.86 -5.56
CA GLY A 152 9.14 -32.00 -6.21
C GLY A 152 8.64 -30.57 -6.43
N ALA A 153 7.33 -30.37 -6.64
CA ALA A 153 6.73 -29.04 -6.77
C ALA A 153 6.76 -28.24 -5.45
N MET A 154 6.70 -28.90 -4.29
CA MET A 154 6.89 -28.25 -2.99
C MET A 154 8.34 -27.83 -2.80
N CYS A 155 9.28 -28.73 -3.10
CA CYS A 155 10.72 -28.44 -3.05
C CYS A 155 11.12 -27.29 -3.98
N ARG A 156 10.56 -27.23 -5.20
CA ARG A 156 10.78 -26.11 -6.13
C ARG A 156 10.32 -24.79 -5.53
N ARG A 157 9.08 -24.73 -5.03
CA ARG A 157 8.54 -23.51 -4.43
C ARG A 157 9.31 -23.06 -3.20
N SER A 158 9.87 -23.98 -2.40
CA SER A 158 10.71 -23.57 -1.26
C SER A 158 12.00 -22.88 -1.72
N PHE A 159 12.63 -23.33 -2.80
CA PHE A 159 13.78 -22.60 -3.35
C PHE A 159 13.37 -21.23 -3.90
N GLU A 160 12.22 -21.13 -4.57
CA GLU A 160 11.67 -19.84 -5.04
C GLU A 160 11.37 -18.86 -3.88
N GLN A 161 11.16 -19.35 -2.66
CA GLN A 161 11.00 -18.54 -1.44
C GLN A 161 12.33 -18.28 -0.69
N GLY A 162 13.47 -18.74 -1.21
CA GLY A 162 14.80 -18.47 -0.66
C GLY A 162 15.32 -19.47 0.39
N TRP A 163 14.71 -20.65 0.53
CA TRP A 163 15.28 -21.70 1.41
C TRP A 163 16.64 -22.17 0.89
N GLY A 164 17.66 -22.20 1.76
CA GLY A 164 19.04 -22.54 1.39
C GLY A 164 19.25 -24.00 0.99
N PHE A 165 18.44 -24.94 1.53
CA PHE A 165 18.46 -26.34 1.11
C PHE A 165 17.14 -27.07 1.39
N VAL A 166 16.98 -28.26 0.81
CA VAL A 166 15.83 -29.14 1.06
C VAL A 166 16.26 -30.60 1.08
N LEU A 167 15.63 -31.41 1.93
CA LEU A 167 15.73 -32.85 1.88
C LEU A 167 14.50 -33.42 1.19
N THR A 168 14.71 -34.25 0.17
CA THR A 168 13.62 -35.05 -0.41
C THR A 168 12.96 -35.90 0.66
N LYS A 169 11.65 -36.11 0.55
CA LYS A 169 10.98 -37.08 1.42
C LYS A 169 11.68 -38.43 1.30
N THR A 170 11.88 -39.10 2.43
CA THR A 170 12.51 -40.42 2.46
C THR A 170 11.81 -41.36 1.49
N PHE A 171 12.59 -41.91 0.56
CA PHE A 171 12.13 -42.85 -0.46
C PHE A 171 12.94 -44.14 -0.36
N GLY A 172 12.34 -45.24 -0.84
CA GLY A 172 12.95 -46.56 -0.87
C GLY A 172 13.07 -47.10 -2.29
N LEU A 173 13.55 -48.33 -2.40
CA LEU A 173 13.50 -49.08 -3.65
C LEU A 173 12.07 -49.55 -3.92
N ASP A 174 11.76 -49.90 -5.16
CA ASP A 174 10.41 -50.33 -5.56
C ASP A 174 9.89 -51.54 -4.75
N LYS A 175 10.80 -52.44 -4.32
CA LYS A 175 10.46 -53.60 -3.47
C LYS A 175 9.96 -53.22 -2.07
N ASP A 176 10.25 -52.00 -1.62
CA ASP A 176 9.96 -51.48 -0.29
C ASP A 176 8.84 -50.42 -0.34
N LEU A 177 7.96 -50.50 -1.34
CA LEU A 177 6.83 -49.57 -1.51
C LEU A 177 5.90 -49.63 -0.29
N VAL A 178 5.61 -48.46 0.28
CA VAL A 178 4.75 -48.30 1.46
C VAL A 178 3.46 -47.56 1.16
N THR A 179 2.37 -47.96 1.82
CA THR A 179 1.09 -47.25 1.80
C THR A 179 0.82 -46.64 3.17
N ASN A 180 0.66 -45.32 3.22
CA ASN A 180 0.37 -44.61 4.45
C ASN A 180 -1.05 -44.90 4.96
N VAL A 181 -1.23 -44.92 6.29
CA VAL A 181 -2.54 -44.98 6.95
C VAL A 181 -3.08 -43.59 7.29
N SER A 182 -4.35 -43.50 7.72
CA SER A 182 -4.97 -42.25 8.18
C SER A 182 -5.98 -42.52 9.30
N PRO A 183 -6.02 -41.70 10.38
CA PRO A 183 -5.22 -40.49 10.63
C PRO A 183 -3.75 -40.82 10.98
N ARG A 184 -2.82 -39.92 10.65
CA ARG A 184 -1.37 -40.16 10.84
C ARG A 184 -0.54 -38.95 11.29
N ILE A 185 -1.14 -37.76 11.34
CA ILE A 185 -0.55 -36.54 11.89
C ILE A 185 -1.65 -35.88 12.71
N VAL A 186 -1.39 -35.64 13.99
CA VAL A 186 -2.29 -34.97 14.93
C VAL A 186 -1.60 -33.73 15.48
N ARG A 187 -2.38 -32.75 15.92
CA ARG A 187 -1.87 -31.51 16.52
C ARG A 187 -1.41 -31.72 17.96
#